data_AF-A0A9D4Z0N3-F1
#
_entry.id   AF-A0A9D4Z0N3-F1
#
_cell.length_a   1.000
_cell.length_b   1.000
_cell.length_c   1.000
_cell.angle_alpha   90.00
_cell.angle_beta   90.00
_cell.angle_gamma   90.00
#
_symmetry.space_group_name_H-M   'P 1'
#
loop_
_entity.id
_entity.type
_entity.pdbx_description
1 polymer ?
#
loop_
_entity_poly.entity_id
_entity_poly.type
_entity_poly.pdbx_seq_one_letter_code
_entity_poly.pdbx_strand_id
1 'polypeptide(L)'
;MADGPVVFSLVRLGPPAFAEQSLRFQEQDLLHDAQRSSMPASAATFASRLQGDTAGAGGFLTLPKLGPMPVYLGQSFSCLITASNYGGATLTLLGIKVELSTESRRVSLLYDSTGSPLPALAAGGGHEFGVRADIKELGGHTLTCTTSYTGGDGERRQQAQAFTFSALNPLVVRTKQRQVGEATLLEATLENATAAPMLLEAVTFFPAPSFSEERIPQHTAGPATLGPSEGPLSSYIQSLPLVPEGGSSAMLFRLTRVPAPSPAAAADASGTLGRMEIKWSGPRGEAARLQTQLISLPPQVPRELSLEVAQLPQRVAVGAPFTLTLLVRSHVDRRMGPLKIAAAAAGGASPTGSPARGVSSSSSGEPHTPRMPGASSLGTALGAAVCLDGPQDAFVAELAPRHVAEVRLQLLAMVAGQQALPAFSVASERDGKQYAVLAPVELFVESCAA
;
A
#
# COMPACT_ATOMS: atom_id res chain seq x y z
N MET A 1 19.88 -5.00 38.91
CA MET A 1 19.59 -4.37 40.22
C MET A 1 20.12 -2.95 40.09
N ALA A 2 19.25 -1.94 40.13
CA ALA A 2 19.63 -0.56 39.80
C ALA A 2 20.59 -0.02 40.87
N ASP A 3 21.75 0.49 40.44
CA ASP A 3 22.91 0.81 41.30
C ASP A 3 22.79 2.21 41.96
N GLY A 4 21.61 2.55 42.46
CA GLY A 4 21.39 3.83 43.14
C GLY A 4 19.97 4.02 43.71
N PRO A 5 19.76 5.07 44.52
CA PRO A 5 18.54 5.29 45.30
C PRO A 5 17.36 5.75 44.45
N VAL A 6 17.59 6.24 43.23
CA VAL A 6 16.51 6.68 42.33
C VAL A 6 16.08 5.54 41.44
N VAL A 7 14.78 5.22 41.45
CA VAL A 7 14.17 4.25 40.55
C VAL A 7 13.14 4.96 39.70
N PHE A 8 13.27 4.82 38.39
CA PHE A 8 12.26 5.28 37.45
C PHE A 8 11.22 4.20 37.22
N SER A 9 9.95 4.61 37.29
CA SER A 9 8.81 3.82 36.84
C SER A 9 8.17 4.54 35.67
N LEU A 10 7.74 3.78 34.67
CA LEU A 10 7.06 4.34 33.51
C LEU A 10 5.71 3.72 33.28
N VAL A 11 4.80 4.59 32.86
CA VAL A 11 3.42 4.27 32.55
C VAL A 11 3.09 4.88 31.19
N ARG A 12 2.73 4.04 30.21
CA ARG A 12 2.35 4.55 28.89
C ARG A 12 1.02 5.28 29.00
N LEU A 13 1.00 6.53 28.56
CA LEU A 13 -0.21 7.35 28.47
C LEU A 13 -0.89 7.02 27.14
N GLY A 14 -1.92 6.18 27.21
CA GLY A 14 -2.94 6.01 26.19
C GLY A 14 -4.32 6.15 26.84
N PRO A 15 -5.40 6.20 26.06
CA PRO A 15 -6.76 6.13 26.57
C PRO A 15 -6.92 5.01 27.61
N PRO A 16 -7.62 5.29 28.72
CA PRO A 16 -7.73 4.35 29.82
C PRO A 16 -8.39 3.06 29.32
N ALA A 17 -7.76 1.93 29.62
CA ALA A 17 -8.27 0.63 29.25
C ALA A 17 -9.07 0.03 30.41
N PHE A 18 -10.16 -0.67 30.09
CA PHE A 18 -10.72 -1.62 31.03
C PHE A 18 -9.67 -2.71 31.27
N ALA A 19 -9.45 -3.08 32.54
CA ALA A 19 -8.73 -4.30 32.86
C ALA A 19 -9.37 -5.47 32.10
N GLU A 20 -8.57 -6.43 31.61
CA GLU A 20 -9.06 -7.63 30.90
C GLU A 20 -9.79 -8.59 31.85
N GLN A 21 -10.90 -8.12 32.41
CA GLN A 21 -11.88 -8.93 33.07
C GLN A 21 -13.19 -8.66 32.35
N SER A 22 -13.70 -9.67 31.68
CA SER A 22 -15.02 -9.61 31.05
C SER A 22 -16.02 -9.13 32.09
N LEU A 23 -16.62 -7.96 31.87
CA LEU A 23 -17.77 -7.51 32.64
C LEU A 23 -18.84 -8.59 32.49
N ARG A 24 -19.03 -9.42 33.52
CA ARG A 24 -20.06 -10.45 33.53
C ARG A 24 -21.38 -9.77 33.87
N PHE A 25 -22.09 -9.31 32.85
CA PHE A 25 -23.48 -8.92 32.99
C PHE A 25 -24.32 -10.18 33.20
N GLN A 26 -25.10 -10.24 34.28
CA GLN A 26 -26.15 -11.25 34.38
C GLN A 26 -27.40 -10.75 33.64
N GLU A 27 -28.27 -11.68 33.22
CA GLU A 27 -29.50 -11.38 32.49
C GLU A 27 -30.36 -10.32 33.22
N GLN A 28 -30.37 -10.36 34.55
CA GLN A 28 -31.06 -9.40 35.43
C GLN A 28 -30.49 -7.96 35.42
N ASP A 29 -29.26 -7.77 34.94
CA ASP A 29 -28.62 -6.45 34.82
C ASP A 29 -28.98 -5.76 33.48
N LEU A 30 -29.56 -6.50 32.53
CA LEU A 30 -30.02 -6.01 31.22
C LEU A 30 -31.52 -5.68 31.18
N LEU A 31 -32.25 -5.92 32.28
CA LEU A 31 -33.70 -5.69 32.37
C LEU A 31 -34.03 -4.25 32.77
N HIS A 32 -35.11 -3.71 32.18
CA HIS A 32 -35.67 -2.39 32.53
C HIS A 32 -36.23 -2.40 33.96
N ASP A 33 -36.21 -1.25 34.67
CA ASP A 33 -36.63 -1.15 36.08
C ASP A 33 -38.04 -1.67 36.35
N ALA A 34 -38.95 -1.58 35.38
CA ALA A 34 -40.29 -2.14 35.47
C ALA A 34 -40.30 -3.68 35.57
N GLN A 35 -39.36 -4.37 34.91
CA GLN A 35 -39.26 -5.84 34.91
C GLN A 35 -38.51 -6.36 36.15
N ARG A 36 -37.62 -5.56 36.75
CA ARG A 36 -36.92 -5.89 38.00
C ARG A 36 -37.86 -6.09 39.20
N SER A 37 -39.01 -5.41 39.19
CA SER A 37 -39.99 -5.47 40.29
C SER A 37 -40.70 -6.83 40.42
N SER A 38 -40.59 -7.70 39.41
CA SER A 38 -41.25 -9.01 39.37
C SER A 38 -40.37 -10.19 39.81
N MET A 39 -39.06 -9.97 40.02
CA MET A 39 -38.11 -11.00 40.42
C MET A 39 -38.00 -11.09 41.95
N PRO A 40 -37.77 -12.29 42.52
CA PRO A 40 -37.50 -12.43 43.95
C PRO A 40 -36.28 -11.58 44.30
N ALA A 41 -36.40 -10.74 45.33
CA ALA A 41 -35.35 -9.80 45.73
C ALA A 41 -34.06 -10.56 46.10
N SER A 42 -33.13 -10.69 45.16
CA SER A 42 -31.76 -11.09 45.45
C SER A 42 -31.16 -10.06 46.40
N ALA A 43 -30.73 -10.48 47.59
CA ALA A 43 -30.24 -9.63 48.67
C ALA A 43 -28.99 -8.80 48.34
N ALA A 44 -28.33 -9.06 47.21
CA ALA A 44 -27.18 -8.31 46.77
C ALA A 44 -27.57 -7.24 45.73
N THR A 45 -27.45 -5.96 46.11
CA THR A 45 -27.51 -4.83 45.17
C THR A 45 -26.38 -4.95 44.14
N PHE A 46 -26.55 -4.38 42.94
CA PHE A 46 -25.51 -4.36 41.89
C PHE A 46 -24.14 -3.93 42.45
N ALA A 47 -24.12 -2.88 43.29
CA ALA A 47 -22.91 -2.42 43.97
C ALA A 47 -22.31 -3.47 44.93
N SER A 48 -23.12 -4.18 45.71
CA SER A 48 -22.62 -5.23 46.63
C SER A 48 -22.12 -6.47 45.88
N ARG A 49 -22.66 -6.77 44.69
CA ARG A 49 -22.16 -7.85 43.81
C ARG A 49 -20.81 -7.50 43.19
N LEU A 50 -20.55 -6.22 42.94
CA LEU A 50 -19.22 -5.72 42.54
C LEU A 50 -18.21 -5.70 43.71
N GLN A 51 -18.67 -5.46 44.95
CA GLN A 51 -17.78 -5.27 46.10
C GLN A 51 -17.46 -6.56 46.88
N GLY A 52 -18.31 -7.59 46.80
CA GLY A 52 -18.16 -8.84 47.56
C GLY A 52 -16.99 -9.74 47.14
N ASP A 53 -16.43 -9.51 45.95
CA ASP A 53 -15.33 -10.28 45.37
C ASP A 53 -14.12 -9.36 45.06
N THR A 54 -13.79 -8.50 46.03
CA THR A 54 -12.73 -7.47 45.99
C THR A 54 -11.29 -8.03 45.94
N ALA A 55 -11.10 -9.23 45.40
CA ALA A 55 -9.83 -9.68 44.84
C ALA A 55 -9.82 -9.68 43.29
N GLY A 56 -10.94 -9.42 42.62
CA GLY A 56 -10.98 -9.54 41.15
C GLY A 56 -12.20 -8.98 40.41
N ALA A 57 -13.01 -8.10 41.00
CA ALA A 57 -14.14 -7.46 40.29
C ALA A 57 -14.18 -5.95 40.52
N GLY A 58 -13.20 -5.24 39.99
CA GLY A 58 -13.28 -3.80 39.78
C GLY A 58 -12.74 -3.52 38.40
N GLY A 59 -13.54 -2.90 37.53
CA GLY A 59 -13.06 -2.29 36.30
C GLY A 59 -12.15 -1.10 36.64
N PHE A 60 -11.01 -1.39 37.25
CA PHE A 60 -10.01 -0.40 37.57
C PHE A 60 -9.38 0.00 36.25
N LEU A 61 -9.44 1.29 35.93
CA LEU A 61 -8.69 1.85 34.81
C LEU A 61 -7.23 1.82 35.20
N THR A 62 -6.57 0.68 34.98
CA THR A 62 -5.13 0.55 35.19
C THR A 62 -4.42 1.10 33.98
N LEU A 63 -3.56 2.09 34.18
CA LEU A 63 -2.64 2.48 33.13
C LEU A 63 -1.66 1.32 32.90
N PRO A 64 -1.48 0.86 31.65
CA PRO A 64 -0.60 -0.26 31.36
C PRO A 64 0.85 0.11 31.74
N LYS A 65 1.48 -0.74 32.54
CA LYS A 65 2.95 -0.75 32.66
C LYS A 65 3.53 -0.96 31.26
N LEU A 66 4.73 -0.45 31.01
CA LEU A 66 5.41 -0.43 29.70
C LEU A 66 5.71 -1.81 29.06
N GLY A 67 5.06 -2.89 29.52
CA GLY A 67 5.12 -4.24 28.96
C GLY A 67 4.47 -4.37 27.57
N PRO A 68 3.75 -5.46 27.27
CA PRO A 68 3.66 -6.11 25.94
C PRO A 68 2.85 -5.37 24.86
N MET A 69 2.59 -4.07 25.02
CA MET A 69 1.82 -3.32 24.03
C MET A 69 2.72 -2.91 22.87
N PRO A 70 2.38 -3.30 21.63
CA PRO A 70 3.16 -2.90 20.47
C PRO A 70 3.16 -1.38 20.32
N VAL A 71 4.32 -0.85 19.94
CA VAL A 71 4.47 0.53 19.50
C VAL A 71 4.62 0.47 17.98
N TYR A 72 3.86 1.29 17.26
CA TYR A 72 3.91 1.27 15.81
C TYR A 72 4.54 2.55 15.25
N LEU A 73 5.17 2.42 14.09
CA LEU A 73 5.68 3.55 13.33
C LEU A 73 4.57 4.58 13.09
N GLY A 74 4.91 5.86 13.23
CA GLY A 74 3.98 6.97 13.02
C GLY A 74 3.09 7.29 14.23
N GLN A 75 3.09 6.48 15.28
CA GLN A 75 2.38 6.81 16.53
C GLN A 75 3.13 7.88 17.33
N SER A 76 2.38 8.69 18.08
CA SER A 76 2.93 9.49 19.18
C SER A 76 2.99 8.67 20.46
N PHE A 77 4.18 8.23 20.84
CA PHE A 77 4.45 7.58 22.13
C PHE A 77 4.40 8.61 23.26
N SER A 78 3.47 8.45 24.19
CA SER A 78 3.36 9.31 25.38
C SER A 78 3.49 8.44 26.64
N CYS A 79 4.24 8.90 27.64
CA CYS A 79 4.33 8.21 28.93
C CYS A 79 4.48 9.19 30.10
N LEU A 80 4.01 8.76 31.26
CA LEU A 80 4.25 9.37 32.55
C LEU A 80 5.42 8.65 33.19
N ILE A 81 6.41 9.41 33.65
CA ILE A 81 7.60 8.91 34.29
C ILE A 81 7.60 9.39 35.74
N THR A 82 7.78 8.46 36.67
CA THR A 82 7.90 8.74 38.10
C THR A 82 9.32 8.43 38.55
N ALA A 83 10.08 9.45 38.95
CA ALA A 83 11.36 9.28 39.62
C ALA A 83 11.11 9.14 41.13
N SER A 84 11.38 7.96 41.69
CA SER A 84 11.12 7.66 43.11
C SER A 84 12.42 7.49 43.87
N ASN A 85 12.52 8.12 45.04
CA ASN A 85 13.66 7.95 45.95
C ASN A 85 13.40 6.79 46.90
N TYR A 86 14.01 5.64 46.62
CA TYR A 86 14.03 4.46 47.49
C TYR A 86 15.22 4.44 48.46
N GLY A 87 16.04 5.49 48.48
CA GLY A 87 17.11 5.66 49.44
C GLY A 87 16.60 6.04 50.83
N GLY A 88 17.47 5.88 51.85
CA GLY A 88 17.16 6.24 53.24
C GLY A 88 17.32 7.73 53.58
N ALA A 89 17.75 8.57 52.64
CA ALA A 89 18.03 9.99 52.85
C ALA A 89 17.42 10.86 51.74
N THR A 90 17.17 12.13 52.07
CA THR A 90 16.70 13.13 51.11
C THR A 90 17.79 13.43 50.08
N LEU A 91 17.42 13.38 48.80
CA LEU A 91 18.30 13.79 47.70
C LEU A 91 18.10 15.28 47.45
N THR A 92 19.17 16.01 47.11
CA THR A 92 19.12 17.45 46.79
C THR A 92 19.67 17.71 45.39
N LEU A 93 19.29 18.85 44.78
CA LEU A 93 19.72 19.24 43.44
C LEU A 93 19.50 18.12 42.39
N LEU A 94 18.32 17.52 42.41
CA LEU A 94 17.95 16.43 41.52
C LEU A 94 17.64 16.95 40.11
N GLY A 95 18.62 16.87 39.21
CA GLY A 95 18.45 17.09 37.78
C GLY A 95 18.09 15.80 37.06
N ILE A 96 17.09 15.85 36.18
CA ILE A 96 16.58 14.70 35.44
C ILE A 96 16.68 15.00 33.94
N LYS A 97 17.20 14.04 33.17
CA LYS A 97 17.31 14.11 31.73
C LYS A 97 16.74 12.83 31.12
N VAL A 98 15.86 12.96 30.12
CA VAL A 98 15.26 11.82 29.42
C VAL A 98 15.51 11.91 27.94
N GLU A 99 16.12 10.88 27.39
CA GLU A 99 16.52 10.79 25.99
C GLU A 99 15.92 9.54 25.35
N LEU A 100 15.39 9.67 24.14
CA LEU A 100 14.97 8.55 23.32
C LEU A 100 15.99 8.34 22.21
N SER A 101 16.63 7.17 22.22
CA SER A 101 17.59 6.75 21.20
C SER A 101 17.00 5.67 20.30
N THR A 102 17.34 5.72 19.01
CA THR A 102 16.96 4.71 18.01
C THR A 102 18.16 3.86 17.59
N GLU A 103 17.92 2.76 16.87
CA GLU A 103 19.00 1.93 16.28
C GLU A 103 19.97 2.74 15.40
N SER A 104 19.49 3.78 14.72
CA SER A 104 20.32 4.69 13.91
C SER A 104 21.16 5.66 14.75
N ARG A 105 21.16 5.51 16.09
CA ARG A 105 21.81 6.37 17.08
C ARG A 105 21.32 7.82 17.06
N ARG A 106 20.14 8.10 16.51
CA ARG A 106 19.50 9.40 16.68
C ARG A 106 18.99 9.50 18.11
N VAL A 107 19.37 10.57 18.79
CA VAL A 107 18.98 10.84 20.18
C VAL A 107 18.07 12.06 20.20
N SER A 108 16.85 11.88 20.70
CA SER A 108 15.88 12.94 20.91
C SER A 108 15.78 13.25 22.40
N LEU A 109 16.08 14.48 22.79
CA LEU A 109 15.89 14.96 24.15
C LEU A 109 14.39 15.21 24.39
N LEU A 110 13.79 14.46 25.31
CA LEU A 110 12.35 14.56 25.61
C LEU A 110 12.06 15.39 26.86
N TYR A 111 12.99 15.41 27.81
CA TYR A 111 12.86 16.16 29.05
C TYR A 111 14.24 16.48 29.62
N ASP A 112 14.41 17.68 30.16
CA ASP A 112 15.63 18.11 30.83
C ASP A 112 15.31 19.13 31.94
N SER A 113 15.58 18.76 33.19
CA SER A 113 15.51 19.64 34.36
C SER A 113 16.89 19.93 34.96
N THR A 114 17.98 19.58 34.28
CA THR A 114 19.34 19.79 34.80
C THR A 114 19.71 21.26 34.95
N GLY A 115 19.12 22.15 34.14
CA GLY A 115 19.26 23.61 34.26
C GLY A 115 18.48 24.23 35.42
N SER A 116 17.47 23.52 35.94
CA SER A 116 16.63 23.95 37.06
C SER A 116 16.28 22.74 37.93
N PRO A 117 17.27 22.15 38.62
CA PRO A 117 17.09 20.87 39.30
C PRO A 117 16.09 20.99 40.45
N LEU A 118 15.40 19.88 40.74
CA LEU A 118 14.49 19.82 41.87
C LEU A 118 15.27 20.05 43.17
N PRO A 119 14.86 20.99 44.04
CA PRO A 119 15.65 21.35 45.23
C PRO A 119 15.88 20.17 46.17
N ALA A 120 14.84 19.37 46.41
CA ALA A 120 14.89 18.19 47.27
C ALA A 120 13.87 17.13 46.86
N LEU A 121 14.21 15.86 47.05
CA LEU A 121 13.31 14.71 46.95
C LEU A 121 13.46 13.85 48.22
N ALA A 122 12.45 13.88 49.09
CA ALA A 122 12.46 13.15 50.37
C ALA A 122 12.59 11.63 50.17
N ALA A 123 13.10 10.92 51.17
CA ALA A 123 13.08 9.45 51.19
C ALA A 123 11.63 8.94 51.07
N GLY A 124 11.39 7.99 50.17
CA GLY A 124 10.05 7.51 49.81
C GLY A 124 9.22 8.46 48.94
N GLY A 125 9.74 9.66 48.62
CA GLY A 125 9.09 10.64 47.75
C GLY A 125 9.22 10.31 46.27
N GLY A 126 8.30 10.84 45.47
CA GLY A 126 8.30 10.70 44.01
C GLY A 126 8.16 12.05 43.31
N HIS A 127 8.72 12.14 42.11
CA HIS A 127 8.53 13.28 41.19
C HIS A 127 8.02 12.76 39.85
N GLU A 128 6.88 13.28 39.40
CA GLU A 128 6.18 12.83 38.19
C GLU A 128 6.26 13.87 37.08
N PHE A 129 6.52 13.42 35.86
CA PHE A 129 6.53 14.26 34.67
C PHE A 129 6.16 13.45 33.43
N GLY A 130 5.49 14.10 32.47
CA GLY A 130 5.09 13.48 31.22
C GLY A 130 6.10 13.73 30.10
N VAL A 131 6.30 12.73 29.23
CA VAL A 131 7.06 12.88 27.99
C VAL A 131 6.25 12.38 26.80
N ARG A 132 6.50 12.98 25.63
CA ARG A 132 5.90 12.58 24.35
C ARG A 132 6.96 12.57 23.26
N ALA A 133 6.93 11.54 22.41
CA ALA A 133 7.82 11.39 21.28
C ALA A 133 7.07 10.79 20.08
N ASP A 134 7.30 11.32 18.89
CA ASP A 134 6.79 10.71 17.66
C ASP A 134 7.73 9.61 17.19
N ILE A 135 7.18 8.43 16.94
CA ILE A 135 7.94 7.26 16.49
C ILE A 135 8.15 7.35 14.99
N LYS A 136 9.39 7.66 14.58
CA LYS A 136 9.76 7.94 13.18
C LYS A 136 10.58 6.84 12.53
N GLU A 137 11.02 5.85 13.31
CA GLU A 137 11.90 4.77 12.87
C GLU A 137 11.32 3.42 13.30
N LEU A 138 11.63 2.38 12.53
CA LEU A 138 11.31 1.00 12.87
C LEU A 138 12.42 0.41 13.75
N GLY A 139 12.13 -0.67 14.46
CA GLY A 139 13.13 -1.41 15.23
C GLY A 139 13.31 -0.90 16.66
N GLY A 140 14.46 -1.20 17.25
CA GLY A 140 14.79 -0.94 18.65
C GLY A 140 14.84 0.55 19.01
N HIS A 141 14.17 0.88 20.11
CA HIS A 141 14.19 2.19 20.75
C HIS A 141 14.61 2.00 22.21
N THR A 142 15.47 2.88 22.70
CA THR A 142 15.91 2.90 24.10
C THR A 142 15.64 4.26 24.70
N LEU A 143 14.73 4.31 25.66
CA LEU A 143 14.46 5.48 26.47
C LEU A 143 15.37 5.46 27.70
N THR A 144 16.29 6.40 27.79
CA THR A 144 17.26 6.51 28.88
C THR A 144 16.88 7.66 29.79
N CYS A 145 16.54 7.34 31.03
CA CYS A 145 16.31 8.30 32.10
C CYS A 145 17.58 8.43 32.94
N THR A 146 18.17 9.62 32.95
CA THR A 146 19.38 9.95 33.69
C THR A 146 19.05 10.92 34.81
N THR A 147 19.49 10.64 36.02
CA THR A 147 19.42 11.56 37.16
C THR A 147 20.81 11.94 37.62
N SER A 148 21.02 13.23 37.89
CA SER A 148 22.13 13.73 38.70
C SER A 148 21.58 14.29 40.00
N TYR A 149 22.18 13.94 41.14
CA TYR A 149 21.71 14.39 42.46
C TYR A 149 22.86 14.51 43.44
N THR A 150 22.63 15.21 44.54
CA THR A 150 23.54 15.28 45.69
C THR A 150 22.95 14.49 46.85
N GLY A 151 23.71 13.52 47.36
CA GLY A 151 23.32 12.66 48.48
C GLY A 151 23.37 13.38 49.83
N GLY A 152 22.94 12.69 50.90
CA GLY A 152 23.00 13.23 52.27
C GLY A 152 24.43 13.45 52.79
N ASP A 153 25.41 12.84 52.14
CA ASP A 153 26.85 13.01 52.38
C ASP A 153 27.46 14.21 51.62
N GLY A 154 26.66 14.92 50.81
CA GLY A 154 27.12 16.08 50.02
C GLY A 154 27.79 15.72 48.69
N GLU A 155 27.97 14.43 48.38
CA GLU A 155 28.59 13.97 47.15
C GLU A 155 27.60 13.98 45.98
N ARG A 156 28.06 14.51 44.84
CA ARG A 156 27.27 14.55 43.60
C ARG A 156 27.42 13.22 42.86
N ARG A 157 26.30 12.57 42.58
CA ARG A 157 26.21 11.29 41.90
C ARG A 157 25.35 11.39 40.65
N GLN A 158 25.56 10.46 39.73
CA GLN A 158 24.77 10.31 38.52
C GLN A 158 24.39 8.85 38.34
N GLN A 159 23.15 8.61 37.94
CA GLN A 159 22.59 7.29 37.70
C GLN A 159 21.75 7.34 36.43
N ALA A 160 21.70 6.24 35.68
CA ALA A 160 20.83 6.10 34.52
C ALA A 160 20.06 4.78 34.55
N GLN A 161 18.85 4.79 34.03
CA GLN A 161 17.99 3.63 33.82
C GLN A 161 17.45 3.66 32.39
N ALA A 162 17.58 2.53 31.69
CA ALA A 162 17.16 2.40 30.31
C ALA A 162 15.92 1.50 30.19
N PHE A 163 15.00 1.88 29.30
CA PHE A 163 13.79 1.12 28.95
C PHE A 163 13.77 0.90 27.45
N THR A 164 13.72 -0.36 27.03
CA THR A 164 13.78 -0.72 25.61
C THR A 164 12.41 -1.17 25.10
N PHE A 165 12.09 -0.82 23.86
CA PHE A 165 10.93 -1.30 23.13
C PHE A 165 11.23 -1.37 21.63
N SER A 166 10.40 -2.08 20.86
CA SER A 166 10.54 -2.17 19.40
C SER A 166 9.35 -1.52 18.70
N ALA A 167 9.63 -0.71 17.68
CA ALA A 167 8.64 -0.11 16.82
C ALA A 167 8.36 -1.02 15.61
N LEU A 168 7.11 -1.44 15.46
CA LEU A 168 6.63 -2.32 14.41
C LEU A 168 6.02 -1.53 13.24
N ASN A 169 5.96 -2.13 12.07
CA ASN A 169 5.26 -1.54 10.92
C ASN A 169 3.75 -1.80 11.05
N PRO A 170 2.89 -0.76 11.14
CA PRO A 170 1.44 -0.97 11.28
C PRO A 170 0.74 -1.26 9.96
N LEU A 171 1.33 -0.84 8.83
CA LEU A 171 0.68 -0.89 7.53
C LEU A 171 1.65 -1.37 6.45
N VAL A 172 1.23 -2.36 5.68
CA VAL A 172 1.92 -2.71 4.43
C VAL A 172 1.23 -1.96 3.29
N VAL A 173 1.96 -1.04 2.67
CA VAL A 173 1.48 -0.24 1.54
C VAL A 173 1.95 -0.89 0.24
N ARG A 174 1.01 -1.32 -0.60
CA ARG A 174 1.29 -1.81 -1.95
C ARG A 174 0.69 -0.87 -2.98
N THR A 175 1.45 -0.55 -4.03
CA THR A 175 0.97 0.30 -5.12
C THR A 175 1.03 -0.45 -6.45
N LYS A 176 -0.02 -0.32 -7.25
CA LYS A 176 -0.07 -0.81 -8.64
C LYS A 176 -0.41 0.36 -9.54
N GLN A 177 0.28 0.45 -10.67
CA GLN A 177 0.15 1.57 -11.60
C GLN A 177 -0.23 1.04 -12.98
N ARG A 178 -1.19 1.68 -13.64
CA ARG A 178 -1.62 1.35 -15.00
C ARG A 178 -1.82 2.62 -15.80
N GLN A 179 -1.21 2.68 -16.98
CA GLN A 179 -1.43 3.79 -17.90
C GLN A 179 -2.67 3.50 -18.75
N VAL A 180 -3.61 4.44 -18.80
CA VAL A 180 -4.87 4.35 -19.57
C VAL A 180 -5.04 5.67 -20.31
N GLY A 181 -4.73 5.66 -21.61
CA GLY A 181 -4.61 6.88 -22.41
C GLY A 181 -3.59 7.85 -21.82
N GLU A 182 -4.01 9.09 -21.57
CA GLU A 182 -3.19 10.16 -20.99
C GLU A 182 -3.15 10.15 -19.45
N ALA A 183 -3.93 9.26 -18.80
CA ALA A 183 -3.99 9.16 -17.34
C ALA A 183 -3.21 7.95 -16.80
N THR A 184 -2.67 8.09 -15.60
CA THR A 184 -2.11 6.99 -14.81
C THR A 184 -3.08 6.66 -13.67
N LEU A 185 -3.60 5.43 -13.67
CA LEU A 185 -4.36 4.90 -12.55
C LEU A 185 -3.39 4.31 -11.52
N LEU A 186 -3.48 4.78 -10.29
CA LEU A 186 -2.71 4.33 -9.14
C LEU A 186 -3.66 3.66 -8.13
N GLU A 187 -3.55 2.34 -8.01
CA GLU A 187 -4.20 1.59 -6.95
C GLU A 187 -3.25 1.52 -5.75
N ALA A 188 -3.70 1.97 -4.58
CA ALA A 188 -2.99 1.83 -3.32
C ALA A 188 -3.74 0.88 -2.40
N THR A 189 -3.12 -0.25 -2.06
CA THR A 189 -3.64 -1.23 -1.11
C THR A 189 -2.92 -1.06 0.22
N LEU A 190 -3.70 -0.83 1.27
CA LEU A 190 -3.25 -0.74 2.65
C LEU A 190 -3.65 -2.02 3.37
N GLU A 191 -2.69 -2.81 3.82
CA GLU A 191 -2.91 -4.01 4.63
C GLU A 191 -2.55 -3.73 6.09
N ASN A 192 -3.48 -4.02 7.00
CA ASN A 192 -3.30 -3.87 8.43
C ASN A 192 -2.39 -4.97 8.97
N ALA A 193 -1.18 -4.60 9.39
CA ALA A 193 -0.18 -5.48 9.98
C ALA A 193 -0.15 -5.41 11.52
N THR A 194 -1.12 -4.74 12.14
CA THR A 194 -1.29 -4.70 13.60
C THR A 194 -2.15 -5.86 14.09
N ALA A 195 -1.98 -6.24 15.35
CA ALA A 195 -2.80 -7.26 16.02
C ALA A 195 -4.17 -6.74 16.50
N ALA A 196 -4.67 -5.67 15.89
CA ALA A 196 -5.92 -5.03 16.27
C ALA A 196 -6.59 -4.40 15.03
N PRO A 197 -7.92 -4.24 15.00
CA PRO A 197 -8.56 -3.48 13.93
C PRO A 197 -8.12 -2.01 13.99
N MET A 198 -7.99 -1.34 12.85
CA MET A 198 -7.67 0.08 12.78
C MET A 198 -8.71 0.86 11.97
N LEU A 199 -8.99 2.08 12.39
CA LEU A 199 -9.84 3.02 11.69
C LEU A 199 -8.97 3.94 10.83
N LEU A 200 -9.18 3.96 9.52
CA LEU A 200 -8.50 4.90 8.62
C LEU A 200 -9.18 6.27 8.70
N GLU A 201 -8.51 7.24 9.32
CA GLU A 201 -9.06 8.60 9.48
C GLU A 201 -8.93 9.41 8.20
N ALA A 202 -7.78 9.32 7.55
CA ALA A 202 -7.52 10.03 6.30
C ALA A 202 -6.48 9.29 5.47
N VAL A 203 -6.74 9.19 4.17
CA VAL A 203 -5.74 8.75 3.20
C VAL A 203 -5.70 9.76 2.07
N THR A 204 -4.61 10.50 2.00
CA THR A 204 -4.44 11.63 1.11
C THR A 204 -3.24 11.40 0.21
N PHE A 205 -3.44 11.50 -1.10
CA PHE A 205 -2.36 11.49 -2.07
C PHE A 205 -1.95 12.92 -2.39
N PHE A 206 -0.65 13.20 -2.32
CA PHE A 206 -0.05 14.47 -2.73
C PHE A 206 0.66 14.25 -4.06
N PRO A 207 0.06 14.68 -5.19
CA PRO A 207 0.66 14.49 -6.49
C PRO A 207 1.93 15.35 -6.64
N ALA A 208 2.86 14.87 -7.47
CA ALA A 208 3.98 15.67 -7.93
C ALA A 208 3.46 16.86 -8.77
N PRO A 209 4.22 17.97 -8.89
CA PRO A 209 3.74 19.18 -9.55
C PRO A 209 3.30 19.00 -11.01
N SER A 210 3.80 17.97 -11.69
CA SER A 210 3.46 17.60 -13.07
C SER A 210 2.13 16.84 -13.20
N PHE A 211 1.48 16.49 -12.09
CA PHE A 211 0.25 15.71 -12.05
C PHE A 211 -0.84 16.43 -11.26
N SER A 212 -2.06 16.27 -11.75
CA SER A 212 -3.29 16.49 -10.98
C SER A 212 -3.81 15.13 -10.53
N GLU A 213 -4.45 15.10 -9.37
CA GLU A 213 -5.01 13.89 -8.78
C GLU A 213 -6.53 14.00 -8.65
N GLU A 214 -7.20 12.88 -8.88
CA GLU A 214 -8.62 12.68 -8.63
C GLU A 214 -8.82 11.29 -8.00
N ARG A 215 -9.33 11.25 -6.76
CA ARG A 215 -9.68 9.99 -6.10
C ARG A 215 -10.95 9.44 -6.72
N ILE A 216 -10.88 8.26 -7.31
CA ILE A 216 -12.05 7.57 -7.86
C ILE A 216 -12.85 7.02 -6.69
N PRO A 217 -14.11 7.46 -6.50
CA PRO A 217 -14.98 6.88 -5.48
C PRO A 217 -15.12 5.39 -5.75
N GLN A 218 -14.77 4.58 -4.76
CA GLN A 218 -15.21 3.20 -4.79
C GLN A 218 -16.68 3.22 -4.41
N HIS A 219 -17.54 2.81 -5.33
CA HIS A 219 -18.82 2.28 -4.92
C HIS A 219 -18.50 1.10 -4.03
N THR A 220 -18.54 1.30 -2.71
CA THR A 220 -18.84 0.21 -1.79
C THR A 220 -20.06 -0.45 -2.42
N ALA A 221 -19.91 -1.70 -2.86
CA ALA A 221 -21.07 -2.52 -3.16
C ALA A 221 -22.05 -2.26 -2.02
N GLY A 222 -23.28 -1.88 -2.36
CA GLY A 222 -24.30 -1.48 -1.39
C GLY A 222 -24.33 -2.48 -0.23
N PRO A 223 -24.82 -2.04 0.95
CA PRO A 223 -24.68 -2.75 2.22
C PRO A 223 -24.71 -4.24 1.99
N ALA A 224 -23.60 -4.91 2.32
CA ALA A 224 -23.49 -6.37 2.26
C ALA A 224 -24.84 -6.95 2.68
N THR A 225 -25.46 -7.70 1.78
CA THR A 225 -26.77 -8.35 1.89
C THR A 225 -27.21 -8.42 3.34
N LEU A 226 -28.18 -7.55 3.68
CA LEU A 226 -28.78 -7.37 5.00
C LEU A 226 -28.84 -8.69 5.76
N GLY A 227 -27.86 -8.92 6.63
CA GLY A 227 -28.12 -9.64 7.86
C GLY A 227 -29.19 -8.87 8.65
N PRO A 228 -29.95 -9.53 9.54
CA PRO A 228 -30.93 -8.84 10.36
C PRO A 228 -30.25 -7.63 11.03
N SER A 229 -30.88 -6.45 10.89
CA SER A 229 -30.39 -5.19 11.46
C SER A 229 -30.02 -5.40 12.92
N GLU A 230 -28.72 -5.38 13.24
CA GLU A 230 -28.19 -5.48 14.61
C GLU A 230 -28.36 -4.15 15.39
N GLY A 231 -29.43 -3.39 15.09
CA GLY A 231 -29.80 -2.19 15.83
C GLY A 231 -29.60 -0.86 15.08
N PRO A 232 -29.86 0.27 15.77
CA PRO A 232 -29.94 1.60 15.15
C PRO A 232 -28.59 2.15 14.64
N LEU A 233 -27.46 1.57 15.06
CA LEU A 233 -26.12 2.04 14.70
C LEU A 233 -25.43 1.18 13.63
N SER A 234 -26.03 0.08 13.18
CA SER A 234 -25.37 -0.88 12.29
C SER A 234 -24.94 -0.25 10.98
N SER A 235 -25.76 0.63 10.39
CA SER A 235 -25.43 1.36 9.15
C SER A 235 -24.24 2.31 9.34
N TYR A 236 -24.16 2.99 10.48
CA TYR A 236 -23.03 3.86 10.81
C TYR A 236 -21.75 3.05 10.98
N ILE A 237 -21.78 1.98 11.77
CA ILE A 237 -20.62 1.11 12.02
C ILE A 237 -20.10 0.50 10.70
N GLN A 238 -21.00 0.05 9.82
CA GLN A 238 -20.64 -0.49 8.50
C GLN A 238 -20.07 0.57 7.55
N SER A 239 -20.38 1.85 7.76
CA SER A 239 -19.84 2.95 6.96
C SER A 239 -18.43 3.38 7.38
N LEU A 240 -17.98 2.97 8.57
CA LEU A 240 -16.65 3.32 9.06
C LEU A 240 -15.56 2.64 8.22
N PRO A 241 -14.48 3.35 7.86
CA PRO A 241 -13.34 2.80 7.12
C PRO A 241 -12.44 1.94 8.03
N LEU A 242 -13.03 0.90 8.63
CA LEU A 242 -12.36 -0.04 9.51
C LEU A 242 -11.60 -1.08 8.68
N VAL A 243 -10.34 -1.29 9.01
CA VAL A 243 -9.52 -2.37 8.45
C VAL A 243 -9.27 -3.39 9.56
N PRO A 244 -9.87 -4.59 9.48
CA PRO A 244 -9.65 -5.67 10.45
C PRO A 244 -8.17 -6.07 10.55
N GLU A 245 -7.81 -6.82 11.59
CA GLU A 245 -6.48 -7.47 11.69
C GLU A 245 -6.23 -8.33 10.45
N GLY A 246 -5.09 -8.12 9.78
CA GLY A 246 -4.74 -8.79 8.52
C GLY A 246 -5.63 -8.40 7.32
N GLY A 247 -6.62 -7.53 7.52
CA GLY A 247 -7.48 -7.03 6.47
C GLY A 247 -6.78 -6.01 5.58
N SER A 248 -7.38 -5.74 4.42
CA SER A 248 -6.85 -4.73 3.49
C SER A 248 -7.93 -3.79 2.98
N SER A 249 -7.57 -2.52 2.78
CA SER A 249 -8.38 -1.51 2.10
C SER A 249 -7.63 -1.01 0.87
N ALA A 250 -8.26 -1.05 -0.29
CA ALA A 250 -7.69 -0.56 -1.54
C ALA A 250 -8.36 0.76 -1.92
N MET A 251 -7.65 1.63 -2.61
CA MET A 251 -8.19 2.87 -3.15
C MET A 251 -7.56 3.17 -4.51
N LEU A 252 -8.31 3.85 -5.36
CA LEU A 252 -7.90 4.14 -6.73
C LEU A 252 -7.81 5.65 -6.94
N PHE A 253 -6.67 6.09 -7.44
CA PHE A 253 -6.38 7.46 -7.79
C PHE A 253 -6.15 7.57 -9.28
N ARG A 254 -6.74 8.58 -9.92
CA ARG A 254 -6.48 8.94 -11.31
C ARG A 254 -5.53 10.13 -11.33
N LEU A 255 -4.38 9.95 -11.95
CA LEU A 255 -3.37 10.99 -12.11
C LEU A 255 -3.33 11.44 -13.57
N THR A 256 -3.54 12.73 -13.80
CA THR A 256 -3.51 13.32 -15.15
C THR A 256 -2.37 14.32 -15.24
N ARG A 257 -1.55 14.24 -16.29
CA ARG A 257 -0.46 15.21 -16.48
C ARG A 257 -1.04 16.61 -16.66
N VAL A 258 -0.48 17.56 -15.92
CA VAL A 258 -0.74 18.98 -16.13
C VAL A 258 0.14 19.44 -17.30
N PRO A 259 -0.40 20.17 -18.28
CA PRO A 259 0.40 20.71 -19.38
C PRO A 259 1.53 21.58 -18.84
N ALA A 260 2.78 21.23 -19.17
CA ALA A 260 3.92 22.03 -18.76
C ALA A 260 3.95 23.36 -19.53
N PRO A 261 4.32 24.48 -18.88
CA PRO A 261 4.40 25.78 -19.55
C PRO A 261 5.53 25.87 -20.58
N SER A 262 6.49 24.93 -20.58
CA SER A 262 7.57 24.87 -21.56
C SER A 262 7.97 23.42 -21.90
N PRO A 263 8.49 23.17 -23.12
CA PRO A 263 8.94 21.84 -23.54
C PRO A 263 10.17 21.33 -22.76
N ALA A 264 10.98 22.22 -22.18
CA ALA A 264 12.08 21.84 -21.29
C ALA A 264 11.58 21.25 -19.95
N ALA A 265 10.51 21.82 -19.38
CA ALA A 265 9.86 21.30 -18.18
C ALA A 265 9.10 19.99 -18.42
N ALA A 266 8.71 19.71 -19.68
CA ALA A 266 8.09 18.44 -20.07
C ALA A 266 9.11 17.28 -20.16
N ALA A 267 10.37 17.57 -20.49
CA ALA A 267 11.47 16.60 -20.51
C ALA A 267 11.93 16.21 -19.09
N ASP A 268 11.81 17.14 -18.14
CA ASP A 268 12.08 16.95 -16.70
C ASP A 268 10.91 16.36 -15.92
N ALA A 269 9.85 15.88 -16.59
CA ALA A 269 8.76 15.15 -15.96
C ALA A 269 9.27 13.79 -15.46
N SER A 270 10.02 13.83 -14.36
CA SER A 270 10.39 12.71 -13.52
C SER A 270 9.18 11.80 -13.41
N GLY A 271 9.36 10.50 -13.64
CA GLY A 271 8.30 9.50 -13.47
C GLY A 271 7.68 9.49 -12.07
N THR A 272 8.15 10.32 -11.14
CA THR A 272 7.57 10.59 -9.83
C THR A 272 6.12 11.06 -9.94
N LEU A 273 5.21 10.25 -9.39
CA LEU A 273 3.78 10.50 -9.31
C LEU A 273 3.39 11.34 -8.11
N GLY A 274 4.08 11.17 -6.97
CA GLY A 274 3.74 11.85 -5.73
C GLY A 274 4.06 11.04 -4.48
N ARG A 275 3.34 11.29 -3.39
CA ARG A 275 3.48 10.58 -2.10
C ARG A 275 2.14 10.46 -1.40
N MET A 276 1.98 9.50 -0.51
CA MET A 276 0.75 9.30 0.24
C MET A 276 0.95 9.56 1.73
N GLU A 277 -0.03 10.21 2.35
CA GLU A 277 -0.15 10.37 3.79
C GLU A 277 -1.34 9.55 4.29
N ILE A 278 -1.10 8.76 5.33
CA ILE A 278 -2.08 7.88 5.94
C ILE A 278 -2.19 8.25 7.41
N LYS A 279 -3.41 8.55 7.87
CA LYS A 279 -3.74 8.74 9.28
C LYS A 279 -4.68 7.64 9.71
N TRP A 280 -4.40 7.06 10.87
CA TRP A 280 -5.20 5.99 11.42
C TRP A 280 -5.26 6.09 12.94
N SER A 281 -6.34 5.56 13.49
CA SER A 281 -6.47 5.32 14.92
C SER A 281 -6.78 3.87 15.21
N GLY A 282 -6.29 3.39 16.35
CA GLY A 282 -6.59 2.04 16.83
C GLY A 282 -7.61 2.06 17.96
N PRO A 283 -8.02 0.88 18.46
CA PRO A 283 -9.18 0.74 19.35
C PRO A 283 -8.97 1.39 20.71
N ARG A 284 -7.72 1.64 21.10
CA ARG A 284 -7.40 2.32 22.36
C ARG A 284 -7.05 3.77 22.13
N GLY A 285 -7.52 4.39 21.03
CA GLY A 285 -7.36 5.81 20.71
C GLY A 285 -5.92 6.29 20.53
N GLU A 286 -4.98 5.36 20.28
CA GLU A 286 -3.75 5.68 19.58
C GLU A 286 -4.09 6.37 18.26
N ALA A 287 -3.40 7.47 17.98
CA ALA A 287 -3.43 8.14 16.68
C ALA A 287 -2.03 8.04 16.07
N ALA A 288 -1.99 7.78 14.77
CA ALA A 288 -0.75 7.60 14.04
C ALA A 288 -0.82 8.26 12.67
N ARG A 289 0.36 8.67 12.20
CA ARG A 289 0.55 9.27 10.88
C ARG A 289 1.72 8.62 10.18
N LEU A 290 1.49 8.10 8.99
CA LEU A 290 2.51 7.56 8.10
C LEU A 290 2.57 8.36 6.80
N GLN A 291 3.78 8.51 6.28
CA GLN A 291 4.02 9.07 4.97
C GLN A 291 4.86 8.09 4.15
N THR A 292 4.42 7.78 2.94
CA THR A 292 5.20 6.94 2.04
C THR A 292 6.40 7.70 1.49
N GLN A 293 7.38 6.93 0.99
CA GLN A 293 8.35 7.49 0.06
C GLN A 293 7.66 7.98 -1.23
N LEU A 294 8.42 8.69 -2.06
CA LEU A 294 7.95 9.11 -3.38
C LEU A 294 7.60 7.87 -4.22
N ILE A 295 6.38 7.84 -4.73
CA ILE A 295 5.87 6.83 -5.64
C ILE A 295 6.21 7.31 -7.05
N SER A 296 6.91 6.47 -7.81
CA SER A 296 7.31 6.77 -9.19
C SER A 296 6.85 5.67 -10.13
N LEU A 297 6.63 6.05 -11.38
CA LEU A 297 6.47 5.16 -12.51
C LEU A 297 7.72 4.29 -12.64
N PRO A 298 7.56 2.99 -12.94
CA PRO A 298 8.68 2.17 -13.33
C PRO A 298 9.37 2.82 -14.54
N PRO A 299 10.71 2.74 -14.65
CA PRO A 299 11.45 3.32 -15.76
C PRO A 299 10.84 2.83 -17.08
N GLN A 300 10.24 3.75 -17.84
CA GLN A 300 9.72 3.41 -19.15
C GLN A 300 10.92 3.26 -20.08
N VAL A 301 11.09 2.08 -20.68
CA VAL A 301 12.04 1.93 -21.77
C VAL A 301 11.57 2.86 -22.89
N PRO A 302 12.40 3.81 -23.36
CA PRO A 302 11.99 4.72 -24.41
C PRO A 302 11.48 3.93 -25.61
N ARG A 303 10.20 4.10 -25.95
CA ARG A 303 9.62 3.45 -27.14
C ARG A 303 10.23 4.10 -28.36
N GLU A 304 11.07 3.37 -29.09
CA GLU A 304 11.77 3.94 -30.26
C GLU A 304 10.80 4.26 -31.41
N LEU A 305 9.82 3.37 -31.65
CA LEU A 305 8.79 3.51 -32.68
C LEU A 305 7.37 3.22 -32.15
N SER A 306 6.36 3.94 -32.64
CA SER A 306 4.95 3.55 -32.51
C SER A 306 4.31 3.17 -33.84
N LEU A 307 3.32 2.27 -33.76
CA LEU A 307 2.51 1.80 -34.89
C LEU A 307 1.04 2.02 -34.54
N GLU A 308 0.33 2.78 -35.35
CA GLU A 308 -1.06 3.21 -35.11
C GLU A 308 -1.90 3.07 -36.39
N VAL A 309 -3.22 2.87 -36.27
CA VAL A 309 -4.14 2.91 -37.43
C VAL A 309 -4.51 4.37 -37.72
N ALA A 310 -4.20 4.84 -38.92
CA ALA A 310 -4.66 6.14 -39.40
C ALA A 310 -6.05 6.07 -40.02
N GLN A 311 -6.26 5.09 -40.92
CA GLN A 311 -7.51 4.97 -41.66
C GLN A 311 -7.87 3.50 -41.85
N LEU A 312 -9.12 3.18 -41.50
CA LEU A 312 -9.74 1.88 -41.69
C LEU A 312 -11.18 2.11 -42.18
N PRO A 313 -11.61 1.52 -43.30
CA PRO A 313 -13.00 1.60 -43.73
C PRO A 313 -13.92 0.99 -42.68
N GLN A 314 -15.01 1.69 -42.33
CA GLN A 314 -15.94 1.24 -41.28
C GLN A 314 -16.77 0.02 -41.68
N ARG A 315 -16.98 -0.19 -42.99
CA ARG A 315 -17.72 -1.29 -43.58
C ARG A 315 -16.97 -1.75 -44.83
N VAL A 316 -16.78 -3.06 -44.95
CA VAL A 316 -16.14 -3.69 -46.12
C VAL A 316 -17.00 -4.86 -46.59
N ALA A 317 -17.01 -5.16 -47.87
CA ALA A 317 -17.76 -6.30 -48.41
C ALA A 317 -16.90 -7.57 -48.42
N VAL A 318 -17.51 -8.74 -48.18
CA VAL A 318 -16.83 -10.03 -48.36
C VAL A 318 -16.32 -10.15 -49.79
N GLY A 319 -15.04 -10.51 -49.95
CA GLY A 319 -14.40 -10.72 -51.25
C GLY A 319 -13.97 -9.44 -51.97
N ALA A 320 -14.18 -8.25 -51.39
CA ALA A 320 -13.68 -6.98 -51.93
C ALA A 320 -12.39 -6.54 -51.22
N PRO A 321 -11.32 -6.20 -51.96
CA PRO A 321 -10.10 -5.69 -51.36
C PRO A 321 -10.31 -4.29 -50.77
N PHE A 322 -9.70 -4.03 -49.62
CA PHE A 322 -9.76 -2.75 -48.93
C PHE A 322 -8.39 -2.36 -48.35
N THR A 323 -8.19 -1.05 -48.17
CA THR A 323 -6.91 -0.49 -47.75
C THR A 323 -6.92 -0.13 -46.26
N LEU A 324 -5.93 -0.63 -45.51
CA LEU A 324 -5.59 -0.19 -44.16
C LEU A 324 -4.39 0.76 -44.23
N THR A 325 -4.54 1.95 -43.65
CA THR A 325 -3.46 2.92 -43.53
C THR A 325 -2.91 2.90 -42.11
N LEU A 326 -1.63 2.56 -41.98
CA LEU A 326 -0.87 2.55 -40.73
C LEU A 326 0.08 3.74 -40.67
N LEU A 327 0.31 4.26 -39.47
CA LEU A 327 1.32 5.27 -39.18
C LEU A 327 2.45 4.65 -38.36
N VAL A 328 3.67 4.75 -38.89
CA VAL A 328 4.90 4.43 -38.16
C VAL A 328 5.54 5.73 -37.72
N ARG A 329 5.58 6.00 -36.41
CA ARG A 329 6.15 7.22 -35.84
C ARG A 329 7.45 6.93 -35.12
N SER A 330 8.50 7.70 -35.43
CA SER A 330 9.76 7.70 -34.70
C SER A 330 9.68 8.63 -33.49
N HIS A 331 10.18 8.17 -32.34
CA HIS A 331 10.31 8.97 -31.11
C HIS A 331 11.77 9.27 -30.77
N VAL A 332 12.71 8.93 -31.66
CA VAL A 332 14.15 9.09 -31.45
C VAL A 332 14.74 10.15 -32.38
N ASP A 333 15.84 10.76 -31.92
CA ASP A 333 16.59 11.79 -32.64
C ASP A 333 17.61 11.21 -33.65
N ARG A 334 17.41 9.96 -34.09
CA ARG A 334 18.24 9.27 -35.09
C ARG A 334 17.36 8.70 -36.21
N ARG A 335 17.99 8.47 -37.37
CA ARG A 335 17.34 7.76 -38.49
C ARG A 335 17.11 6.30 -38.12
N MET A 336 15.97 5.76 -38.53
CA MET A 336 15.55 4.40 -38.23
C MET A 336 15.21 3.64 -39.53
N GLY A 337 15.82 2.48 -39.74
CA GLY A 337 15.49 1.63 -40.88
C GLY A 337 16.65 0.79 -41.42
N PRO A 338 16.38 -0.10 -42.38
CA PRO A 338 15.05 -0.37 -42.94
C PRO A 338 14.14 -1.13 -41.97
N LEU A 339 12.86 -0.80 -42.01
CA LEU A 339 11.82 -1.34 -41.14
C LEU A 339 10.90 -2.25 -41.96
N LYS A 340 10.50 -3.36 -41.35
CA LYS A 340 9.54 -4.31 -41.87
C LYS A 340 8.27 -4.28 -41.02
N ILE A 341 7.12 -4.14 -41.69
CA ILE A 341 5.79 -4.22 -41.12
C ILE A 341 5.15 -5.52 -41.60
N ALA A 342 4.76 -6.40 -40.68
CA ALA A 342 4.20 -7.70 -41.02
C ALA A 342 3.09 -8.09 -40.04
N ALA A 343 2.18 -8.98 -40.47
CA ALA A 343 1.21 -9.59 -39.58
C ALA A 343 1.95 -10.35 -38.47
N ALA A 344 1.63 -10.06 -37.21
CA ALA A 344 2.24 -10.74 -36.08
C ALA A 344 1.69 -12.17 -36.00
N ALA A 345 2.58 -13.16 -35.89
CA ALA A 345 2.17 -14.55 -35.70
C ALA A 345 1.31 -14.67 -34.43
N ALA A 346 0.19 -15.39 -34.52
CA ALA A 346 -0.67 -15.68 -33.39
C ALA A 346 0.05 -16.63 -32.41
N GLY A 347 0.92 -16.08 -31.57
CA GLY A 347 1.72 -16.86 -30.63
C GLY A 347 2.61 -15.99 -29.75
N GLY A 348 2.12 -15.67 -28.54
CA GLY A 348 2.95 -15.38 -27.37
C GLY A 348 3.49 -13.95 -27.21
N ALA A 349 2.66 -13.05 -26.66
CA ALA A 349 3.16 -11.89 -25.93
C ALA A 349 2.24 -11.58 -24.74
N SER A 350 2.44 -12.30 -23.63
CA SER A 350 1.98 -11.84 -22.31
C SER A 350 3.08 -10.97 -21.70
N PRO A 351 2.83 -9.70 -21.35
CA PRO A 351 3.78 -8.89 -20.62
C PRO A 351 3.58 -9.14 -19.12
N THR A 352 3.85 -10.36 -18.65
CA THR A 352 3.96 -10.64 -17.22
C THR A 352 5.08 -11.65 -16.99
N GLY A 353 6.28 -11.14 -16.72
CA GLY A 353 7.34 -11.94 -16.13
C GLY A 353 6.96 -12.28 -14.70
N SER A 354 6.74 -13.56 -14.42
CA SER A 354 6.78 -14.13 -13.07
C SER A 354 7.46 -15.49 -13.19
N PRO A 355 8.55 -15.76 -12.43
CA PRO A 355 9.27 -17.01 -12.56
C PRO A 355 8.56 -18.08 -11.75
N ALA A 356 7.84 -18.99 -12.40
CA ALA A 356 7.41 -20.23 -11.78
C ALA A 356 8.53 -21.28 -11.94
N ARG A 357 9.20 -21.60 -10.82
CA ARG A 357 10.10 -22.74 -10.68
C ARG A 357 9.33 -24.03 -10.99
N GLY A 358 9.65 -24.67 -12.12
CA GLY A 358 9.23 -26.04 -12.42
C GLY A 358 10.22 -27.04 -11.82
N VAL A 359 9.76 -27.80 -10.83
CA VAL A 359 10.39 -29.04 -10.36
C VAL A 359 10.09 -30.13 -11.39
N SER A 360 11.12 -30.77 -11.95
CA SER A 360 10.98 -31.92 -12.84
C SER A 360 11.09 -33.22 -12.04
N SER A 361 10.05 -34.06 -12.14
CA SER A 361 10.08 -35.47 -11.78
C SER A 361 10.18 -36.31 -13.05
N SER A 362 11.16 -37.21 -13.07
CA SER A 362 11.51 -38.14 -14.14
C SER A 362 10.70 -39.44 -14.09
N SER A 363 10.37 -39.99 -15.27
CA SER A 363 10.22 -41.44 -15.57
C SER A 363 10.09 -41.56 -17.11
N SER A 364 11.09 -42.05 -17.84
CA SER A 364 11.58 -43.43 -18.07
C SER A 364 10.70 -44.28 -19.00
N GLY A 365 11.26 -44.75 -20.13
CA GLY A 365 10.87 -46.01 -20.78
C GLY A 365 10.62 -46.00 -22.31
N GLU A 366 11.67 -46.26 -23.07
CA GLU A 366 11.82 -46.60 -24.51
C GLU A 366 11.17 -47.97 -24.94
N PRO A 367 11.32 -48.55 -26.18
CA PRO A 367 11.45 -48.00 -27.56
C PRO A 367 10.78 -48.83 -28.72
N HIS A 368 10.96 -48.31 -29.97
CA HIS A 368 11.07 -48.96 -31.31
C HIS A 368 9.86 -49.23 -32.23
N THR A 369 9.85 -48.57 -33.41
CA THR A 369 10.16 -49.16 -34.75
C THR A 369 10.31 -48.07 -35.84
N PRO A 370 11.11 -48.26 -36.92
CA PRO A 370 11.45 -47.21 -37.89
C PRO A 370 10.63 -47.27 -39.18
N ARG A 371 10.30 -46.12 -39.80
CA ARG A 371 9.85 -46.06 -41.19
C ARG A 371 10.31 -44.75 -41.88
N MET A 372 10.92 -44.93 -43.04
CA MET A 372 11.57 -43.94 -43.94
C MET A 372 10.57 -42.96 -44.60
N PRO A 373 11.07 -41.89 -45.28
CA PRO A 373 10.41 -40.59 -45.36
C PRO A 373 9.56 -40.43 -46.62
N GLY A 374 8.52 -39.59 -46.51
CA GLY A 374 7.74 -39.15 -47.66
C GLY A 374 6.41 -38.56 -47.25
N ALA A 375 6.37 -37.23 -47.09
CA ALA A 375 5.24 -36.35 -47.42
C ALA A 375 5.51 -34.98 -46.82
N SER A 376 5.76 -34.02 -47.69
CA SER A 376 5.68 -32.58 -47.44
C SER A 376 4.37 -32.24 -46.74
N SER A 377 4.44 -31.82 -45.48
CA SER A 377 3.31 -31.32 -44.73
C SER A 377 2.96 -29.90 -45.21
N LEU A 378 1.95 -29.80 -46.08
CA LEU A 378 1.13 -28.61 -46.20
C LEU A 378 0.46 -28.36 -44.84
N GLY A 379 1.01 -27.40 -44.08
CA GLY A 379 0.41 -26.89 -42.86
C GLY A 379 -0.83 -26.07 -43.20
N THR A 380 -1.99 -26.62 -42.88
CA THR A 380 -3.32 -26.01 -42.99
C THR A 380 -3.37 -24.70 -42.20
N ALA A 381 -3.36 -23.55 -42.89
CA ALA A 381 -3.74 -22.27 -42.29
C ALA A 381 -5.24 -22.33 -41.99
N LEU A 382 -5.61 -22.45 -40.72
CA LEU A 382 -6.97 -22.21 -40.24
C LEU A 382 -7.39 -20.81 -40.73
N GLY A 383 -8.45 -20.76 -41.55
CA GLY A 383 -8.81 -19.60 -42.37
C GLY A 383 -8.99 -18.32 -41.56
N ALA A 384 -8.07 -17.37 -41.74
CA ALA A 384 -8.23 -16.02 -41.20
C ALA A 384 -9.42 -15.34 -41.90
N ALA A 385 -10.34 -14.77 -41.10
CA ALA A 385 -11.53 -14.09 -41.62
C ALA A 385 -11.21 -12.79 -42.39
N VAL A 386 -10.03 -12.20 -42.14
CA VAL A 386 -9.44 -11.11 -42.92
C VAL A 386 -7.96 -11.43 -43.14
N CYS A 387 -7.49 -11.40 -44.38
CA CYS A 387 -6.11 -11.70 -44.75
C CYS A 387 -5.50 -10.55 -45.56
N LEU A 388 -4.16 -10.52 -45.65
CA LEU A 388 -3.45 -9.60 -46.54
C LEU A 388 -3.70 -10.00 -48.00
N ASP A 389 -4.04 -9.03 -48.83
CA ASP A 389 -4.19 -9.18 -50.28
C ASP A 389 -2.92 -8.68 -50.97
N GLY A 390 -1.93 -9.56 -51.13
CA GLY A 390 -0.63 -9.24 -51.73
C GLY A 390 0.56 -9.55 -50.81
N PRO A 391 1.62 -8.71 -50.80
CA PRO A 391 2.84 -9.01 -50.04
C PRO A 391 2.53 -9.08 -48.54
N GLN A 392 3.05 -10.11 -47.88
CA GLN A 392 2.85 -10.35 -46.44
C GLN A 392 3.58 -9.32 -45.55
N ASP A 393 4.50 -8.57 -46.17
CA ASP A 393 5.38 -7.61 -45.54
C ASP A 393 5.35 -6.27 -46.30
N ALA A 394 5.32 -5.16 -45.56
CA ALA A 394 5.57 -3.82 -46.10
C ALA A 394 6.86 -3.24 -45.51
N PHE A 395 7.57 -2.42 -46.29
CA PHE A 395 8.89 -1.93 -45.91
C PHE A 395 8.92 -0.39 -45.87
N VAL A 396 9.59 0.14 -44.85
CA VAL A 396 9.96 1.56 -44.77
C VAL A 396 11.49 1.62 -44.80
N ALA A 397 12.04 2.05 -45.93
CA ALA A 397 13.49 2.02 -46.17
C ALA A 397 14.27 2.84 -45.14
N GLU A 398 13.78 4.03 -44.82
CA GLU A 398 14.34 4.88 -43.79
C GLU A 398 13.30 5.85 -43.25
N LEU A 399 13.26 6.01 -41.93
CA LEU A 399 12.41 6.95 -41.21
C LEU A 399 13.29 8.02 -40.57
N ALA A 400 13.05 9.28 -40.92
CA ALA A 400 13.80 10.41 -40.38
C ALA A 400 13.53 10.61 -38.87
N PRO A 401 14.45 11.29 -38.14
CA PRO A 401 14.27 11.60 -36.72
C PRO A 401 12.93 12.29 -36.45
N ARG A 402 12.20 11.83 -35.42
CA ARG A 402 10.87 12.36 -35.03
C ARG A 402 9.83 12.46 -36.16
N HIS A 403 9.99 11.69 -37.24
CA HIS A 403 9.09 11.73 -38.38
C HIS A 403 8.03 10.63 -38.33
N VAL A 404 7.01 10.75 -39.18
CA VAL A 404 5.93 9.77 -39.34
C VAL A 404 5.92 9.29 -40.79
N ALA A 405 5.95 7.97 -40.99
CA ALA A 405 5.73 7.36 -42.30
C ALA A 405 4.35 6.72 -42.36
N GLU A 406 3.69 6.88 -43.50
CA GLU A 406 2.43 6.23 -43.83
C GLU A 406 2.70 4.93 -44.58
N VAL A 407 2.07 3.84 -44.14
CA VAL A 407 2.17 2.52 -44.77
C VAL A 407 0.78 2.05 -45.11
N ARG A 408 0.56 1.68 -46.39
CA ARG A 408 -0.73 1.18 -46.88
C ARG A 408 -0.65 -0.31 -47.13
N LEU A 409 -1.58 -1.05 -46.53
CA LEU A 409 -1.73 -2.49 -46.72
C LEU A 409 -3.05 -2.78 -47.40
N GLN A 410 -3.06 -3.71 -48.37
CA GLN A 410 -4.28 -4.24 -48.96
C GLN A 410 -4.71 -5.48 -48.19
N LEU A 411 -5.99 -5.57 -47.86
CA LEU A 411 -6.60 -6.69 -47.15
C LEU A 411 -7.84 -7.17 -47.87
N LEU A 412 -8.18 -8.45 -47.65
CA LEU A 412 -9.36 -9.09 -48.17
C LEU A 412 -10.14 -9.72 -47.02
N ALA A 413 -11.44 -9.41 -46.94
CA ALA A 413 -12.35 -10.02 -45.97
C ALA A 413 -12.99 -11.27 -46.56
N MET A 414 -12.88 -12.40 -45.87
CA MET A 414 -13.35 -13.71 -46.32
C MET A 414 -14.66 -14.13 -45.64
N VAL A 415 -15.02 -13.53 -44.51
CA VAL A 415 -16.19 -13.90 -43.69
C VAL A 415 -16.96 -12.65 -43.29
N ALA A 416 -18.29 -12.68 -43.43
CA ALA A 416 -19.19 -11.60 -43.01
C ALA A 416 -19.32 -11.50 -41.48
N GLY A 417 -19.81 -10.37 -40.98
CA GLY A 417 -20.03 -10.11 -39.55
C GLY A 417 -18.94 -9.25 -38.90
N GLN A 418 -18.90 -9.24 -37.58
CA GLN A 418 -17.85 -8.55 -36.81
C GLN A 418 -16.56 -9.38 -36.88
N GLN A 419 -15.54 -8.82 -37.52
CA GLN A 419 -14.25 -9.47 -37.73
C GLN A 419 -13.12 -8.65 -37.13
N ALA A 420 -11.99 -9.29 -36.86
CA ALA A 420 -10.78 -8.63 -36.37
C ALA A 420 -9.69 -8.65 -37.45
N LEU A 421 -9.01 -7.53 -37.62
CA LEU A 421 -7.76 -7.47 -38.38
C LEU A 421 -6.68 -8.31 -37.68
N PRO A 422 -5.72 -8.88 -38.43
CA PRO A 422 -4.53 -9.44 -37.81
C PRO A 422 -3.79 -8.36 -37.00
N ALA A 423 -3.13 -8.78 -35.92
CA ALA A 423 -2.17 -7.90 -35.26
C ALA A 423 -1.03 -7.58 -36.23
N PHE A 424 -0.47 -6.37 -36.17
CA PHE A 424 0.67 -5.97 -37.00
C PHE A 424 1.86 -5.63 -36.13
N SER A 425 3.08 -5.94 -36.58
CA SER A 425 4.31 -5.59 -35.88
C SER A 425 5.22 -4.76 -36.78
N VAL A 426 6.01 -3.86 -36.17
CA VAL A 426 7.11 -3.17 -36.84
C VAL A 426 8.43 -3.63 -36.21
N ALA A 427 9.31 -4.16 -37.05
CA ALA A 427 10.63 -4.65 -36.66
C ALA A 427 11.72 -4.09 -37.58
N SER A 428 12.96 -4.06 -37.11
CA SER A 428 14.10 -3.80 -37.97
C SER A 428 14.29 -4.99 -38.91
N GLU A 429 14.46 -4.70 -40.20
CA GLU A 429 14.72 -5.72 -41.21
C GLU A 429 16.13 -6.32 -41.05
N ARG A 430 17.09 -5.55 -40.49
CA ARG A 430 18.50 -5.96 -40.40
C ARG A 430 18.74 -7.05 -39.35
N ASP A 431 18.09 -6.92 -38.20
CA ASP A 431 18.36 -7.72 -37.00
C ASP A 431 17.09 -8.36 -36.41
N GLY A 432 15.92 -8.12 -37.01
CA GLY A 432 14.64 -8.64 -36.53
C GLY A 432 14.17 -8.02 -35.22
N LYS A 433 14.83 -6.98 -34.69
CA LYS A 433 14.43 -6.33 -33.44
C LYS A 433 13.04 -5.73 -33.58
N GLN A 434 12.09 -6.26 -32.81
CA GLN A 434 10.72 -5.76 -32.79
C GLN A 434 10.63 -4.47 -31.96
N TYR A 435 10.04 -3.42 -32.53
CA TYR A 435 9.91 -2.11 -31.87
C TYR A 435 8.49 -1.85 -31.35
N ALA A 436 7.45 -2.31 -32.06
CA ALA A 436 6.06 -2.16 -31.64
C ALA A 436 5.14 -3.21 -32.26
N VAL A 437 4.01 -3.46 -31.60
CA VAL A 437 2.90 -4.27 -32.09
C VAL A 437 1.62 -3.46 -31.97
N LEU A 438 0.84 -3.46 -33.04
CA LEU A 438 -0.54 -3.01 -33.09
C LEU A 438 -1.45 -4.20 -32.84
N ALA A 439 -2.28 -4.11 -31.80
CA ALA A 439 -3.26 -5.14 -31.47
C ALA A 439 -4.34 -5.27 -32.57
N PRO A 440 -5.03 -6.41 -32.65
CA PRO A 440 -6.17 -6.60 -33.56
C PRO A 440 -7.19 -5.47 -33.39
N VAL A 441 -7.68 -4.95 -34.51
CA VAL A 441 -8.74 -3.92 -34.56
C VAL A 441 -9.98 -4.52 -35.19
N GLU A 442 -11.15 -4.27 -34.60
CA GLU A 442 -12.41 -4.81 -35.10
C GLU A 442 -12.97 -3.96 -36.24
N LEU A 443 -13.62 -4.63 -37.20
CA LEU A 443 -14.40 -4.02 -38.27
C LEU A 443 -15.65 -4.85 -38.58
N PHE A 444 -16.60 -4.24 -39.27
CA PHE A 444 -17.78 -4.93 -39.76
C PHE A 444 -17.64 -5.29 -41.24
N VAL A 445 -17.83 -6.57 -41.56
CA VAL A 445 -17.82 -7.09 -42.93
C VAL A 445 -19.25 -7.39 -43.36
N GLU A 446 -19.72 -6.71 -44.39
CA GLU A 446 -21.04 -6.92 -44.98
C GLU A 446 -21.03 -8.19 -45.84
N SER A 447 -22.05 -9.03 -45.67
CA SER A 447 -22.32 -10.09 -46.63
C SER A 447 -22.68 -9.46 -47.98
N CYS A 448 -22.00 -9.85 -49.06
CA CYS A 448 -22.45 -9.49 -50.40
C CYS A 448 -23.89 -9.98 -50.58
N ALA A 449 -24.83 -9.05 -50.74
CA ALA A 449 -26.14 -9.39 -51.28
C ALA A 449 -25.90 -9.85 -52.73
N ALA A 450 -26.27 -11.10 -53.02
CA ALA A 450 -26.28 -11.62 -54.39
C ALA A 450 -27.32 -10.90 -55.25
#